data_AF-A0A2U9P009-F1
#
_entry.id   AF-A0A2U9P009-F1
#
_cell.length_a   1.000
_cell.length_b   1.000
_cell.length_c   1.000
_cell.angle_alpha   90.00
_cell.angle_beta   90.00
_cell.angle_gamma   90.00
#
_symmetry.space_group_name_H-M   'P 1'
#
loop_
_entity.id
_entity.type
_entity.pdbx_description
1 polymer ?
#
loop_
_entity_poly.entity_id
_entity_poly.type
_entity_poly.pdbx_seq_one_letter_code
_entity_poly.pdbx_strand_id
1 'polypeptide(L)'
;MQQQQAEAGNLATVLDDKKADVPEDLVPSVDQLTGVLEAVNDTQTPPQERDGAVRSARQVDSALDAIADPGTPAAVRDRLTALVPQVSAALHTANESQTPPESGALGLIVARTASVLRVVEDQDTPPDVEASLVDGAENLLSAVQNGAPIGNEGANAAAGRGDDDGQLEWKMLVSNGLETAGDPNTSEDERKGLAKSAHEGSETQPGDPEAQQKKLRLKKDLREAISEQGLPDEPLGRAAELCTNSVFESVLDTTLADDLQTLTPETWNSEGIRDFWKSREAANDSLDVIAQLQDDTYDNTALAIKRMIPQLADSLPADDLYSSLGMGARDCLQAASRLDNEMGVQSGSWLTEAQRV
;
A
#
# COMPACT_ATOMS: atom_id res chain seq x y z
N MET A 1 -7.33 12.43 12.21
CA MET A 1 -8.19 13.00 11.15
C MET A 1 -7.71 14.39 10.73
N GLN A 2 -7.67 15.39 11.62
CA GLN A 2 -7.26 16.77 11.27
C GLN A 2 -5.87 16.88 10.61
N GLN A 3 -4.87 16.07 11.01
CA GLN A 3 -3.53 16.12 10.41
C GLN A 3 -3.51 15.63 8.95
N GLN A 4 -4.14 14.49 8.64
CA GLN A 4 -4.23 13.96 7.28
C GLN A 4 -5.13 14.82 6.38
N GLN A 5 -6.16 15.45 6.96
CA GLN A 5 -7.01 16.41 6.27
C GLN A 5 -6.24 17.69 5.92
N ALA A 6 -5.51 18.26 6.90
CA ALA A 6 -4.63 19.39 6.66
C ALA A 6 -3.54 19.05 5.63
N GLU A 7 -3.03 17.81 5.65
CA GLU A 7 -2.03 17.32 4.71
C GLU A 7 -2.58 17.20 3.28
N ALA A 8 -3.77 16.63 3.09
CA ALA A 8 -4.44 16.57 1.79
C ALA A 8 -4.74 17.98 1.24
N GLY A 9 -5.27 18.89 2.07
CA GLY A 9 -5.53 20.27 1.66
C GLY A 9 -4.29 21.10 1.37
N ASN A 10 -3.23 20.93 2.16
CA ASN A 10 -1.93 21.57 1.91
C ASN A 10 -1.31 21.05 0.60
N LEU A 11 -1.36 19.74 0.36
CA LEU A 11 -0.81 19.13 -0.85
C LEU A 11 -1.61 19.54 -2.09
N ALA A 12 -2.93 19.67 -2.00
CA ALA A 12 -3.76 20.21 -3.07
C ALA A 12 -3.33 21.63 -3.44
N THR A 13 -3.04 22.48 -2.44
CA THR A 13 -2.55 23.85 -2.66
C THR A 13 -1.17 23.84 -3.33
N VAL A 14 -0.24 23.00 -2.84
CA VAL A 14 1.12 22.88 -3.41
C VAL A 14 1.07 22.43 -4.87
N LEU A 15 0.23 21.45 -5.18
CA LEU A 15 0.04 20.98 -6.56
C LEU A 15 -0.54 22.07 -7.46
N ASP A 16 -1.55 22.81 -6.99
CA ASP A 16 -2.15 23.93 -7.73
C ASP A 16 -1.11 25.01 -8.09
N ASP A 17 -0.24 25.37 -7.14
CA ASP A 17 0.84 26.34 -7.36
C ASP A 17 1.85 25.86 -8.42
N LYS A 18 2.12 24.55 -8.50
CA LYS A 18 3.07 23.95 -9.47
C LYS A 18 2.62 24.04 -10.92
N LYS A 19 1.34 24.33 -11.20
CA LYS A 19 0.83 24.49 -12.57
C LYS A 19 1.58 25.55 -13.39
N ALA A 20 2.17 26.54 -12.72
CA ALA A 20 2.93 27.59 -13.37
C ALA A 20 4.30 27.14 -13.90
N ASP A 21 4.85 26.06 -13.32
CA ASP A 21 6.24 25.64 -13.53
C ASP A 21 6.35 24.31 -14.32
N VAL A 22 5.23 23.65 -14.60
CA VAL A 22 5.16 22.37 -15.32
C VAL A 22 4.73 22.57 -16.79
N PRO A 23 5.06 21.63 -17.69
CA PRO A 23 4.54 21.61 -19.06
C PRO A 23 3.01 21.73 -19.13
N GLU A 24 2.48 22.46 -20.13
CA GLU A 24 1.03 22.73 -20.27
C GLU A 24 0.19 21.45 -20.37
N ASP A 25 0.77 20.37 -20.90
CA ASP A 25 0.14 19.05 -21.02
C ASP A 25 -0.03 18.30 -19.69
N LEU A 26 0.69 18.70 -18.62
CA LEU A 26 0.54 18.14 -17.28
C LEU A 26 -0.49 18.88 -16.41
N VAL A 27 -0.87 20.10 -16.79
CA VAL A 27 -1.87 20.89 -16.04
C VAL A 27 -3.18 20.11 -15.79
N PRO A 28 -3.76 19.37 -16.75
CA PRO A 28 -4.95 18.56 -16.51
C PRO A 28 -4.74 17.45 -15.46
N SER A 29 -3.55 16.85 -15.41
CA SER A 29 -3.21 15.84 -14.42
C SER A 29 -3.11 16.44 -13.02
N VAL A 30 -2.53 17.64 -12.91
CA VAL A 30 -2.48 18.40 -11.66
C VAL A 30 -3.88 18.81 -11.19
N ASP A 31 -4.74 19.29 -12.11
CA ASP A 31 -6.15 19.59 -11.83
C ASP A 31 -6.88 18.35 -11.28
N GLN A 32 -6.69 17.21 -11.92
CA GLN A 32 -7.33 15.96 -11.54
C GLN A 32 -6.89 15.48 -10.15
N LEU A 33 -5.59 15.54 -9.84
CA LEU A 33 -5.07 15.22 -8.51
C LEU A 33 -5.55 16.18 -7.44
N THR A 34 -5.60 17.48 -7.75
CA THR A 34 -6.13 18.50 -6.84
C THR A 34 -7.60 18.20 -6.51
N GLY A 35 -8.40 17.87 -7.52
CA GLY A 35 -9.80 17.48 -7.34
C GLY A 35 -9.98 16.20 -6.50
N VAL A 36 -9.11 15.19 -6.69
CA VAL A 36 -9.10 13.98 -5.84
C VAL A 36 -8.76 14.35 -4.39
N LEU A 37 -7.72 15.14 -4.16
CA LEU A 37 -7.32 15.56 -2.82
C LEU A 37 -8.40 16.39 -2.11
N GLU A 38 -9.10 17.25 -2.84
CA GLU A 38 -10.26 17.98 -2.34
C GLU A 38 -11.44 17.05 -1.99
N ALA A 39 -11.69 16.03 -2.82
CA ALA A 39 -12.75 15.06 -2.57
C ALA A 39 -12.48 14.23 -1.30
N VAL A 40 -11.24 13.74 -1.12
CA VAL A 40 -10.86 12.95 0.07
C VAL A 40 -10.64 13.80 1.33
N ASN A 41 -10.72 15.13 1.20
CA ASN A 41 -10.65 16.06 2.31
C ASN A 41 -11.93 16.05 3.16
N ASP A 42 -13.01 15.42 2.69
CA ASP A 42 -14.22 15.20 3.50
C ASP A 42 -13.90 14.28 4.68
N THR A 43 -14.37 14.65 5.87
CA THR A 43 -14.30 13.85 7.09
C THR A 43 -15.03 12.51 7.00
N GLN A 44 -15.97 12.38 6.07
CA GLN A 44 -16.70 11.14 5.82
C GLN A 44 -15.97 10.20 4.86
N THR A 45 -14.91 10.66 4.17
CA THR A 45 -14.08 9.80 3.32
C THR A 45 -13.29 8.83 4.20
N PRO A 46 -13.28 7.52 3.90
CA PRO A 46 -12.49 6.55 4.64
C PRO A 46 -11.00 6.90 4.64
N PRO A 47 -10.27 6.62 5.73
CA PRO A 47 -8.84 6.89 5.78
C PRO A 47 -8.02 6.15 4.71
N GLN A 48 -8.44 4.95 4.24
CA GLN A 48 -7.67 4.23 3.20
C GLN A 48 -7.68 4.99 1.88
N GLU A 49 -8.84 5.48 1.46
CA GLU A 49 -9.01 6.29 0.26
C GLU A 49 -8.17 7.58 0.36
N ARG A 50 -8.23 8.26 1.51
CA ARG A 50 -7.42 9.46 1.77
C ARG A 50 -5.91 9.19 1.75
N ASP A 51 -5.45 8.11 2.37
CA ASP A 51 -4.02 7.79 2.43
C ASP A 51 -3.48 7.36 1.07
N GLY A 52 -4.24 6.59 0.30
CA GLY A 52 -3.92 6.25 -1.09
C GLY A 52 -3.77 7.51 -1.95
N ALA A 53 -4.71 8.45 -1.83
CA ALA A 53 -4.65 9.72 -2.53
C ALA A 53 -3.44 10.58 -2.13
N VAL A 54 -3.19 10.76 -0.82
CA VAL A 54 -2.06 11.56 -0.32
C VAL A 54 -0.71 10.95 -0.71
N ARG A 55 -0.55 9.62 -0.59
CA ARG A 55 0.69 8.93 -1.00
C ARG A 55 0.94 9.06 -2.49
N SER A 56 -0.08 8.84 -3.33
CA SER A 56 0.02 8.99 -4.78
C SER A 56 0.39 10.43 -5.17
N ALA A 57 -0.29 11.41 -4.58
CA ALA A 57 -0.05 12.82 -4.83
C ALA A 57 1.36 13.27 -4.44
N ARG A 58 1.94 12.72 -3.35
CA ARG A 58 3.34 12.98 -2.98
C ARG A 58 4.35 12.47 -4.02
N GLN A 59 4.11 11.28 -4.58
CA GLN A 59 5.00 10.76 -5.62
C GLN A 59 4.92 11.61 -6.88
N VAL A 60 3.73 12.06 -7.25
CA VAL A 60 3.55 13.00 -8.37
C VAL A 60 4.18 14.35 -8.07
N ASP A 61 4.01 14.88 -6.86
CA ASP A 61 4.59 16.15 -6.43
C ASP A 61 6.12 16.17 -6.59
N SER A 62 6.80 15.09 -6.17
CA SER A 62 8.24 14.87 -6.38
C SER A 62 8.60 14.81 -7.87
N ALA A 63 7.83 14.06 -8.67
CA ALA A 63 8.06 13.95 -10.11
C ALA A 63 7.90 15.29 -10.83
N LEU A 64 6.94 16.12 -10.41
CA LEU A 64 6.75 17.47 -10.96
C LEU A 64 7.93 18.38 -10.62
N ASP A 65 8.53 18.26 -9.43
CA ASP A 65 9.77 18.98 -9.08
C ASP A 65 10.92 18.55 -9.99
N ALA A 66 11.09 17.24 -10.20
CA ALA A 66 12.10 16.72 -11.10
C ALA A 66 11.88 17.19 -12.56
N ILE A 67 10.64 17.27 -13.02
CA ILE A 67 10.30 17.78 -14.36
C ILE A 67 10.66 19.26 -14.49
N ALA A 68 10.33 20.07 -13.48
CA ALA A 68 10.59 21.51 -13.48
C ALA A 68 12.09 21.86 -13.33
N ASP A 69 12.90 20.99 -12.72
CA ASP A 69 14.33 21.21 -12.53
C ASP A 69 15.08 21.19 -13.90
N PRO A 70 15.74 22.29 -14.31
CA PRO A 70 16.55 22.33 -15.53
C PRO A 70 17.77 21.39 -15.49
N GLY A 71 18.20 20.94 -14.30
CA GLY A 71 19.27 19.98 -14.10
C GLY A 71 18.88 18.53 -14.40
N THR A 72 17.59 18.21 -14.42
CA THR A 72 17.09 16.87 -14.76
C THR A 72 17.37 16.52 -16.21
N PRO A 73 17.95 15.34 -16.52
CA PRO A 73 18.18 14.92 -17.89
C PRO A 73 16.89 14.88 -18.71
N ALA A 74 16.95 15.31 -19.97
CA ALA A 74 15.77 15.37 -20.85
C ALA A 74 15.03 14.02 -20.94
N ALA A 75 15.76 12.91 -21.02
CA ALA A 75 15.16 11.57 -21.09
C ALA A 75 14.36 11.21 -19.81
N VAL A 76 14.83 11.62 -18.63
CA VAL A 76 14.12 11.43 -17.36
C VAL A 76 12.87 12.29 -17.34
N ARG A 77 12.99 13.57 -17.72
CA ARG A 77 11.86 14.50 -17.82
C ARG A 77 10.77 13.99 -18.77
N ASP A 78 11.14 13.49 -19.94
CA ASP A 78 10.21 12.98 -20.94
C ASP A 78 9.45 11.75 -20.40
N ARG A 79 10.14 10.84 -19.68
CA ARG A 79 9.52 9.66 -19.06
C ARG A 79 8.56 10.04 -17.93
N LEU A 80 8.97 10.93 -17.03
CA LEU A 80 8.09 11.41 -15.94
C LEU A 80 6.85 12.12 -16.50
N THR A 81 7.03 12.95 -17.53
CA THR A 81 5.92 13.62 -18.25
C THR A 81 4.93 12.60 -18.84
N ALA A 82 5.40 11.42 -19.27
CA ALA A 82 4.53 10.37 -19.80
C ALA A 82 3.80 9.56 -18.70
N LEU A 83 4.41 9.38 -17.52
CA LEU A 83 3.86 8.55 -16.43
C LEU A 83 2.92 9.30 -15.48
N VAL A 84 3.20 10.58 -15.19
CA VAL A 84 2.37 11.40 -14.29
C VAL A 84 0.89 11.41 -14.68
N PRO A 85 0.51 11.55 -15.98
CA PRO A 85 -0.89 11.47 -16.38
C PRO A 85 -1.53 10.11 -16.09
N GLN A 86 -0.79 9.01 -16.21
CA GLN A 86 -1.30 7.66 -15.96
C GLN A 86 -1.59 7.45 -14.47
N VAL A 87 -0.70 7.90 -13.59
CA VAL A 87 -0.92 7.85 -12.13
C VAL A 87 -2.15 8.68 -11.75
N SER A 88 -2.23 9.90 -12.27
CA SER A 88 -3.33 10.83 -11.97
C SER A 88 -4.68 10.29 -12.41
N ALA A 89 -4.75 9.74 -13.62
CA ALA A 89 -5.97 9.14 -14.15
C ALA A 89 -6.38 7.86 -13.40
N ALA A 90 -5.42 6.99 -13.06
CA ALA A 90 -5.71 5.78 -12.31
C ALA A 90 -6.22 6.09 -10.90
N LEU A 91 -5.62 7.07 -10.22
CA LEU A 91 -6.05 7.51 -8.89
C LEU A 91 -7.48 8.09 -8.94
N HIS A 92 -7.77 8.90 -9.95
CA HIS A 92 -9.11 9.43 -10.14
C HIS A 92 -10.15 8.32 -10.34
N THR A 93 -9.87 7.34 -11.19
CA THR A 93 -10.76 6.17 -11.37
C THR A 93 -10.91 5.37 -10.07
N ALA A 94 -9.84 5.16 -9.31
CA ALA A 94 -9.92 4.53 -7.99
C ALA A 94 -10.85 5.31 -7.05
N ASN A 95 -10.78 6.64 -7.05
CA ASN A 95 -11.64 7.50 -6.24
C ASN A 95 -13.11 7.52 -6.71
N GLU A 96 -13.38 7.27 -7.99
CA GLU A 96 -14.75 7.19 -8.53
C GLU A 96 -15.43 5.82 -8.30
N SER A 97 -14.70 4.86 -7.72
CA SER A 97 -15.21 3.50 -7.49
C SER A 97 -16.40 3.49 -6.52
N GLN A 98 -17.38 2.62 -6.78
CA GLN A 98 -18.72 2.72 -6.19
C GLN A 98 -18.79 2.29 -4.71
N THR A 99 -17.79 1.56 -4.21
CA THR A 99 -17.75 1.11 -2.82
C THR A 99 -16.49 1.62 -2.10
N PRO A 100 -16.63 2.15 -0.87
CA PRO A 100 -15.49 2.67 -0.12
C PRO A 100 -14.33 1.67 0.09
N PRO A 101 -14.57 0.37 0.38
CA PRO A 101 -13.48 -0.60 0.52
C PRO A 101 -12.69 -0.83 -0.77
N GLU A 102 -13.37 -0.90 -1.92
CA GLU A 102 -12.75 -1.07 -3.23
C GLU A 102 -11.97 0.18 -3.64
N SER A 103 -12.53 1.37 -3.42
CA SER A 103 -11.85 2.63 -3.68
C SER A 103 -10.56 2.76 -2.86
N GLY A 104 -10.60 2.40 -1.58
CA GLY A 104 -9.43 2.37 -0.70
C GLY A 104 -8.34 1.40 -1.19
N ALA A 105 -8.71 0.17 -1.56
CA ALA A 105 -7.76 -0.83 -2.05
C ALA A 105 -7.13 -0.42 -3.39
N LEU A 106 -7.93 0.08 -4.34
CA LEU A 106 -7.43 0.59 -5.62
C LEU A 106 -6.54 1.83 -5.43
N GLY A 107 -6.92 2.73 -4.51
CA GLY A 107 -6.10 3.89 -4.13
C GLY A 107 -4.73 3.48 -3.58
N LEU A 108 -4.67 2.44 -2.75
CA LEU A 108 -3.41 1.87 -2.26
C LEU A 108 -2.58 1.25 -3.39
N ILE A 109 -3.20 0.49 -4.29
CA ILE A 109 -2.54 -0.09 -5.47
C ILE A 109 -1.90 1.02 -6.32
N VAL A 110 -2.63 2.11 -6.57
CA VAL A 110 -2.10 3.26 -7.32
C VAL A 110 -0.96 3.92 -6.57
N ALA A 111 -1.08 4.11 -5.25
CA ALA A 111 -0.02 4.71 -4.43
C ALA A 111 1.28 3.91 -4.46
N ARG A 112 1.19 2.58 -4.33
CA ARG A 112 2.34 1.66 -4.42
C ARG A 112 2.97 1.69 -5.81
N THR A 113 2.14 1.70 -6.84
CA THR A 113 2.60 1.76 -8.24
C THR A 113 3.26 3.09 -8.58
N ALA A 114 2.77 4.20 -8.03
CA ALA A 114 3.33 5.54 -8.22
C ALA A 114 4.76 5.69 -7.66
N SER A 115 5.21 4.79 -6.78
CA SER A 115 6.60 4.76 -6.30
C SER A 115 7.64 4.60 -7.41
N VAL A 116 7.26 4.00 -8.56
CA VAL A 116 8.10 3.85 -9.75
C VAL A 116 8.55 5.20 -10.33
N LEU A 117 7.82 6.30 -10.07
CA LEU A 117 8.26 7.64 -10.48
C LEU A 117 9.65 7.98 -9.91
N ARG A 118 9.92 7.58 -8.66
CA ARG A 118 11.24 7.79 -8.03
C ARG A 118 12.34 6.96 -8.68
N VAL A 119 12.00 5.78 -9.18
CA VAL A 119 12.96 4.91 -9.89
C VAL A 119 13.40 5.55 -11.21
N VAL A 120 12.49 6.23 -11.90
CA VAL A 120 12.80 6.97 -13.13
C VAL A 120 13.67 8.20 -12.85
N GLU A 121 13.49 8.84 -11.69
CA GLU A 121 14.36 9.94 -11.22
C GLU A 121 15.79 9.45 -10.87
N ASP A 122 15.91 8.22 -10.38
CA ASP A 122 17.17 7.63 -9.93
C ASP A 122 18.02 7.11 -11.10
N GLN A 123 19.04 7.89 -11.47
CA GLN A 123 19.97 7.57 -12.54
C GLN A 123 20.92 6.40 -12.22
N ASP A 124 20.98 5.95 -10.97
CA ASP A 124 21.76 4.77 -10.59
C ASP A 124 20.96 3.46 -10.79
N THR A 125 19.66 3.55 -11.10
CA THR A 125 18.86 2.36 -11.43
C THR A 125 19.33 1.72 -12.73
N PRO A 126 19.62 0.40 -12.76
CA PRO A 126 19.94 -0.30 -14.00
C PRO A 126 18.82 -0.18 -15.05
N PRO A 127 19.13 0.10 -16.34
CA PRO A 127 18.10 0.37 -17.34
C PRO A 127 17.10 -0.78 -17.57
N ASP A 128 17.52 -2.03 -17.39
CA ASP A 128 16.64 -3.19 -17.51
C ASP A 128 15.67 -3.31 -16.32
N VAL A 129 16.11 -2.92 -15.12
CA VAL A 129 15.26 -2.85 -13.93
C VAL A 129 14.26 -1.71 -14.06
N GLU A 130 14.72 -0.51 -14.44
CA GLU A 130 13.85 0.64 -14.67
C GLU A 130 12.76 0.29 -15.70
N ALA A 131 13.15 -0.30 -16.84
CA ALA A 131 12.20 -0.68 -17.88
C ALA A 131 11.13 -1.66 -17.36
N SER A 132 11.52 -2.73 -16.65
CA SER A 132 10.54 -3.68 -16.11
C SER A 132 9.60 -3.04 -15.08
N LEU A 133 10.09 -2.12 -14.25
CA LEU A 133 9.24 -1.42 -13.27
C LEU A 133 8.28 -0.44 -13.94
N VAL A 134 8.75 0.30 -14.94
CA VAL A 134 7.92 1.21 -15.73
C VAL A 134 6.85 0.43 -16.49
N ASP A 135 7.22 -0.59 -17.26
CA ASP A 135 6.26 -1.40 -18.02
C ASP A 135 5.23 -2.07 -17.10
N GLY A 136 5.69 -2.59 -15.94
CA GLY A 136 4.82 -3.17 -14.92
C GLY A 136 3.83 -2.16 -14.32
N ALA A 137 4.29 -0.94 -14.06
CA ALA A 137 3.46 0.15 -13.57
C ALA A 137 2.43 0.59 -14.61
N GLU A 138 2.81 0.76 -15.87
CA GLU A 138 1.88 1.13 -16.95
C GLU A 138 0.76 0.10 -17.12
N ASN A 139 1.11 -1.19 -17.13
CA ASN A 139 0.14 -2.28 -17.21
C ASN A 139 -0.84 -2.25 -16.03
N LEU A 140 -0.34 -2.04 -14.81
CA LEU A 140 -1.16 -2.04 -13.60
C LEU A 140 -2.05 -0.79 -13.50
N LEU A 141 -1.52 0.40 -13.79
CA LEU A 141 -2.28 1.65 -13.83
C LEU A 141 -3.38 1.58 -14.90
N SER A 142 -3.06 1.07 -16.08
CA SER A 142 -4.03 0.82 -17.15
C SER A 142 -5.12 -0.17 -16.72
N ALA A 143 -4.76 -1.22 -15.97
CA ALA A 143 -5.73 -2.18 -15.45
C ALA A 143 -6.67 -1.57 -14.39
N VAL A 144 -6.18 -0.63 -13.58
CA VAL A 144 -7.04 0.15 -12.65
C VAL A 144 -7.96 1.08 -13.43
N GLN A 145 -7.43 1.87 -14.37
CA GLN A 145 -8.21 2.84 -15.16
C GLN A 145 -9.33 2.19 -15.97
N ASN A 146 -9.05 1.05 -16.62
CA ASN A 146 -10.00 0.40 -17.52
C ASN A 146 -10.88 -0.63 -16.82
N GLY A 147 -10.71 -0.84 -15.50
CA GLY A 147 -11.32 -1.96 -14.79
C GLY A 147 -10.95 -3.32 -15.40
N ALA A 148 -9.75 -3.41 -16.01
CA ALA A 148 -9.34 -4.61 -16.71
C ALA A 148 -8.94 -5.70 -15.69
N PRO A 149 -9.35 -6.95 -15.92
CA PRO A 149 -8.94 -8.07 -15.09
C PRO A 149 -7.47 -8.42 -15.36
N ILE A 150 -6.71 -8.66 -14.29
CA ILE A 150 -5.35 -9.22 -14.36
C ILE A 150 -5.29 -10.45 -13.46
N GLY A 151 -4.57 -11.47 -13.91
CA GLY A 151 -4.30 -12.70 -13.16
C GLY A 151 -5.56 -13.42 -12.68
N ASN A 152 -6.05 -14.41 -13.43
CA ASN A 152 -7.10 -15.31 -12.97
C ASN A 152 -6.67 -16.78 -13.11
N GLU A 153 -6.86 -17.53 -12.03
CA GLU A 153 -6.42 -18.91 -11.83
C GLU A 153 -7.26 -19.99 -12.55
N GLY A 154 -8.34 -19.67 -13.28
CA GLY A 154 -9.02 -20.71 -14.06
C GLY A 154 -10.25 -20.33 -14.90
N ALA A 155 -10.49 -21.14 -15.94
CA ALA A 155 -11.48 -21.01 -17.00
C ALA A 155 -12.97 -21.17 -16.62
N ASN A 156 -13.37 -20.87 -15.37
CA ASN A 156 -14.77 -20.87 -14.94
C ASN A 156 -15.27 -19.45 -14.66
N ALA A 157 -15.07 -18.55 -15.63
CA ALA A 157 -15.67 -17.21 -15.69
C ALA A 157 -17.21 -17.22 -15.86
N ALA A 158 -17.90 -18.32 -15.52
CA ALA A 158 -19.32 -18.54 -15.75
C ALA A 158 -20.22 -18.29 -14.53
N ALA A 159 -19.69 -17.77 -13.41
CA ALA A 159 -20.51 -17.40 -12.25
C ALA A 159 -20.01 -16.08 -11.66
N GLY A 160 -20.38 -14.96 -12.30
CA GLY A 160 -19.92 -13.61 -12.00
C GLY A 160 -20.35 -13.02 -10.65
N ARG A 161 -19.91 -13.61 -9.53
CA ARG A 161 -20.00 -13.00 -8.18
C ARG A 161 -18.86 -13.38 -7.22
N GLY A 162 -17.72 -13.87 -7.72
CA GLY A 162 -16.59 -14.27 -6.85
C GLY A 162 -15.21 -14.16 -7.48
N ASP A 163 -15.09 -13.38 -8.57
CA ASP A 163 -13.83 -13.24 -9.34
C ASP A 163 -13.08 -11.93 -9.03
N ASP A 164 -13.77 -10.95 -8.45
CA ASP A 164 -13.22 -9.61 -8.22
C ASP A 164 -12.19 -9.60 -7.08
N ASP A 165 -12.38 -10.46 -6.06
CA ASP A 165 -11.49 -10.57 -4.90
C ASP A 165 -10.10 -11.11 -5.30
N GLY A 166 -10.06 -12.16 -6.11
CA GLY A 166 -8.82 -12.74 -6.62
C GLY A 166 -8.05 -11.80 -7.56
N GLN A 167 -8.76 -10.95 -8.32
CA GLN A 167 -8.14 -9.92 -9.17
C GLN A 167 -7.56 -8.78 -8.33
N LEU A 168 -8.25 -8.37 -7.27
CA LEU A 168 -7.75 -7.33 -6.36
C LEU A 168 -6.52 -7.82 -5.60
N GLU A 169 -6.54 -9.06 -5.10
CA GLU A 169 -5.36 -9.71 -4.50
C GLU A 169 -4.17 -9.76 -5.46
N TRP A 170 -4.42 -10.07 -6.74
CA TRP A 170 -3.37 -10.09 -7.75
C TRP A 170 -2.78 -8.70 -7.99
N LYS A 171 -3.63 -7.68 -8.17
CA LYS A 171 -3.20 -6.27 -8.30
C LYS A 171 -2.39 -5.84 -7.08
N MET A 172 -2.82 -6.24 -5.89
CA MET A 172 -2.11 -5.96 -4.64
C MET A 172 -0.72 -6.58 -4.64
N LEU A 173 -0.62 -7.88 -4.97
CA LEU A 173 0.65 -8.60 -5.07
C LEU A 173 1.61 -7.94 -6.06
N VAL A 174 1.15 -7.59 -7.27
CA VAL A 174 1.97 -6.91 -8.28
C VAL A 174 2.42 -5.53 -7.76
N SER A 175 1.52 -4.74 -7.17
CA SER A 175 1.86 -3.43 -6.63
C SER A 175 2.91 -3.50 -5.51
N ASN A 176 2.82 -4.52 -4.64
CA ASN A 176 3.82 -4.79 -3.61
C ASN A 176 5.18 -5.16 -4.20
N GLY A 177 5.18 -5.95 -5.28
CA GLY A 177 6.40 -6.27 -6.05
C GLY A 177 7.06 -5.03 -6.65
N LEU A 178 6.28 -4.17 -7.30
CA LEU A 178 6.78 -2.92 -7.88
C LEU A 178 7.36 -1.98 -6.82
N GLU A 179 6.62 -1.76 -5.72
CA GLU A 179 7.06 -0.89 -4.62
C GLU A 179 8.35 -1.41 -3.97
N THR A 180 8.41 -2.71 -3.68
CA THR A 180 9.58 -3.31 -3.04
C THR A 180 10.80 -3.29 -3.95
N ALA A 181 10.64 -3.58 -5.25
CA ALA A 181 11.73 -3.49 -6.20
C ALA A 181 12.18 -2.02 -6.44
N GLY A 182 11.27 -1.06 -6.31
CA GLY A 182 11.62 0.36 -6.33
C GLY A 182 12.29 0.87 -5.05
N ASP A 183 12.32 0.08 -3.98
CA ASP A 183 12.92 0.49 -2.71
C ASP A 183 14.46 0.49 -2.79
N PRO A 184 15.12 1.58 -2.36
CA PRO A 184 16.58 1.69 -2.43
C PRO A 184 17.32 0.70 -1.52
N ASN A 185 16.66 0.13 -0.50
CA ASN A 185 17.24 -0.88 0.39
C ASN A 185 17.12 -2.31 -0.17
N THR A 186 16.37 -2.51 -1.26
CA THR A 186 16.35 -3.80 -1.95
C THR A 186 17.67 -4.00 -2.71
N SER A 187 18.34 -5.12 -2.44
CA SER A 187 19.63 -5.46 -3.07
C SER A 187 19.52 -5.55 -4.59
N GLU A 188 20.61 -5.33 -5.32
CA GLU A 188 20.58 -5.33 -6.80
C GLU A 188 20.09 -6.66 -7.39
N ASP A 189 20.51 -7.79 -6.80
CA ASP A 189 20.13 -9.13 -7.26
C ASP A 189 18.63 -9.38 -7.07
N GLU A 190 18.09 -9.09 -5.89
CA GLU A 190 16.66 -9.24 -5.59
C GLU A 190 15.80 -8.23 -6.35
N ARG A 191 16.28 -6.98 -6.46
CA ARG A 191 15.61 -5.91 -7.22
C ARG A 191 15.34 -6.33 -8.65
N LYS A 192 16.33 -6.92 -9.32
CA LYS A 192 16.20 -7.37 -10.71
C LYS A 192 15.24 -8.54 -10.86
N GLY A 193 15.33 -9.53 -9.97
CA GLY A 193 14.42 -10.68 -9.98
C GLY A 193 12.97 -10.24 -9.79
N LEU A 194 12.75 -9.41 -8.77
CA LEU A 194 11.43 -8.93 -8.38
C LEU A 194 10.81 -7.96 -9.40
N ALA A 195 11.57 -7.02 -9.95
CA ALA A 195 11.09 -6.14 -11.01
C ALA A 195 10.57 -6.93 -12.21
N LYS A 196 11.31 -7.98 -12.60
CA LYS A 196 10.93 -8.85 -13.70
C LYS A 196 9.67 -9.67 -13.39
N SER A 197 9.57 -10.29 -12.21
CA SER A 197 8.38 -11.09 -11.87
C SER A 197 7.14 -10.22 -11.63
N ALA A 198 7.29 -8.99 -11.14
CA ALA A 198 6.21 -8.02 -11.04
C ALA A 198 5.72 -7.60 -12.44
N HIS A 199 6.62 -7.33 -13.37
CA HIS A 199 6.28 -7.07 -14.78
C HIS A 199 5.54 -8.26 -15.40
N GLU A 200 6.09 -9.48 -15.31
CA GLU A 200 5.44 -10.70 -15.81
C GLU A 200 4.04 -10.90 -15.18
N GLY A 201 3.89 -10.56 -13.89
CA GLY A 201 2.62 -10.59 -13.16
C GLY A 201 1.61 -9.56 -13.67
N SER A 202 2.06 -8.35 -14.00
CA SER A 202 1.22 -7.27 -14.57
C SER A 202 0.65 -7.62 -15.95
N GLU A 203 1.38 -8.41 -16.75
CA GLU A 203 0.98 -8.82 -18.10
C GLU A 203 0.07 -10.07 -18.10
N THR A 204 -0.14 -10.68 -16.93
CA THR A 204 -0.86 -11.95 -16.83
C THR A 204 -2.35 -11.76 -17.12
N GLN A 205 -2.80 -12.30 -18.24
CA GLN A 205 -4.21 -12.25 -18.65
C GLN A 205 -5.05 -13.31 -17.93
N PRO A 206 -6.37 -13.10 -17.79
CA PRO A 206 -7.28 -14.13 -17.28
C PRO A 206 -7.21 -15.41 -18.12
N GLY A 207 -7.02 -16.55 -17.46
CA GLY A 207 -6.91 -17.85 -18.13
C GLY A 207 -5.52 -18.16 -18.71
N ASP A 208 -4.51 -17.35 -18.42
CA ASP A 208 -3.12 -17.69 -18.71
C ASP A 208 -2.73 -19.02 -18.02
N PRO A 209 -2.32 -20.06 -18.78
CA PRO A 209 -1.94 -21.35 -18.20
C PRO A 209 -0.74 -21.26 -17.24
N GLU A 210 0.06 -20.21 -17.32
CA GLU A 210 1.21 -19.95 -16.45
C GLU A 210 0.89 -19.02 -15.28
N ALA A 211 -0.35 -18.51 -15.15
CA ALA A 211 -0.73 -17.55 -14.09
C ALA A 211 -0.32 -18.03 -12.70
N GLN A 212 -0.63 -19.29 -12.36
CA GLN A 212 -0.25 -19.86 -11.06
C GLN A 212 1.26 -19.86 -10.82
N GLN A 213 2.04 -20.22 -11.85
CA GLN A 213 3.49 -20.25 -11.74
C GLN A 213 4.06 -18.85 -11.57
N LYS A 214 3.52 -17.87 -12.30
CA LYS A 214 3.90 -16.45 -12.18
C LYS A 214 3.56 -15.90 -10.80
N LYS A 215 2.36 -16.19 -10.27
CA LYS A 215 1.95 -15.81 -8.90
C LYS A 215 2.91 -16.34 -7.84
N LEU A 216 3.22 -17.64 -7.91
CA LEU A 216 4.11 -18.28 -6.95
C LEU A 216 5.55 -17.76 -7.05
N ARG A 217 6.03 -17.48 -8.26
CA ARG A 217 7.34 -16.85 -8.47
C ARG A 217 7.36 -15.45 -7.85
N LEU A 218 6.39 -14.61 -8.16
CA LEU A 218 6.29 -13.26 -7.61
C LEU A 218 6.18 -13.27 -6.08
N LYS A 219 5.35 -14.15 -5.49
CA LYS A 219 5.28 -14.31 -4.02
C LYS A 219 6.63 -14.70 -3.41
N LYS A 220 7.38 -15.58 -4.08
CA LYS A 220 8.71 -16.03 -3.64
C LYS A 220 9.73 -14.89 -3.70
N ASP A 221 9.86 -14.24 -4.86
CA ASP A 221 10.82 -13.15 -5.08
C ASP A 221 10.53 -11.98 -4.12
N LEU A 222 9.24 -11.66 -3.90
CA LEU A 222 8.82 -10.61 -2.96
C LEU A 222 9.24 -10.95 -1.53
N ARG A 223 9.01 -12.19 -1.09
CA ARG A 223 9.40 -12.65 0.25
C ARG A 223 10.92 -12.62 0.43
N GLU A 224 11.68 -13.07 -0.57
CA GLU A 224 13.14 -13.09 -0.53
C GLU A 224 13.69 -11.66 -0.43
N ALA A 225 13.24 -10.75 -1.30
CA ALA A 225 13.62 -9.34 -1.28
C ALA A 225 13.32 -8.65 0.06
N ILE A 226 12.12 -8.84 0.63
CA ILE A 226 11.74 -8.21 1.91
C ILE A 226 12.52 -8.82 3.08
N SER A 227 12.71 -10.14 3.09
CA SER A 227 13.42 -10.82 4.17
C SER A 227 14.90 -10.44 4.22
N GLU A 228 15.55 -10.24 3.06
CA GLU A 228 16.96 -9.85 3.01
C GLU A 228 17.22 -8.49 3.70
N GLN A 229 16.24 -7.59 3.71
CA GLN A 229 16.35 -6.31 4.40
C GLN A 229 16.37 -6.43 5.94
N GLY A 230 16.10 -7.62 6.50
CA GLY A 230 16.06 -7.88 7.94
C GLY A 230 14.88 -7.21 8.66
N LEU A 231 14.77 -7.41 9.97
CA LEU A 231 13.74 -6.76 10.78
C LEU A 231 14.15 -5.34 11.20
N PRO A 232 13.26 -4.34 11.15
CA PRO A 232 13.56 -2.99 11.60
C PRO A 232 13.82 -2.96 13.13
N ASP A 233 14.77 -2.16 13.59
CA ASP A 233 15.06 -2.02 15.03
C ASP A 233 14.10 -1.03 15.71
N GLU A 234 12.81 -1.35 15.65
CA GLU A 234 11.75 -0.57 16.30
C GLU A 234 11.35 -1.20 17.66
N PRO A 235 11.02 -0.38 18.67
CA PRO A 235 10.48 -0.87 19.94
C PRO A 235 9.08 -1.47 19.75
N LEU A 236 8.66 -2.34 20.68
CA LEU A 236 7.40 -3.09 20.57
C LEU A 236 6.18 -2.22 20.28
N GLY A 237 5.99 -1.11 21.00
CA GLY A 237 4.85 -0.20 20.80
C GLY A 237 4.79 0.36 19.38
N ARG A 238 5.94 0.80 18.85
CA ARG A 238 6.06 1.36 17.50
C ARG A 238 5.90 0.30 16.41
N ALA A 239 6.54 -0.85 16.56
CA ALA A 239 6.39 -1.97 15.61
C ALA A 239 4.93 -2.47 15.56
N ALA A 240 4.27 -2.56 16.71
CA ALA A 240 2.86 -2.95 16.79
C ALA A 240 1.95 -1.92 16.10
N GLU A 241 2.19 -0.62 16.30
CA GLU A 241 1.46 0.44 15.61
C GLU A 241 1.62 0.35 14.09
N LEU A 242 2.86 0.26 13.60
CA LEU A 242 3.17 0.18 12.18
C LEU A 242 2.54 -1.07 11.54
N CYS A 243 2.71 -2.24 12.15
CA CYS A 243 2.08 -3.48 11.71
C CYS A 243 0.56 -3.35 11.59
N THR A 244 -0.06 -2.83 12.65
CA THR A 244 -1.51 -2.69 12.74
C THR A 244 -2.02 -1.77 11.63
N ASN A 245 -1.34 -0.65 11.39
CA ASN A 245 -1.66 0.26 10.29
C ASN A 245 -1.51 -0.41 8.93
N SER A 246 -0.44 -1.19 8.71
CA SER A 246 -0.22 -1.90 7.45
C SER A 246 -1.32 -2.93 7.16
N VAL A 247 -1.76 -3.68 8.18
CA VAL A 247 -2.86 -4.65 8.04
C VAL A 247 -4.16 -3.93 7.71
N PHE A 248 -4.52 -2.88 8.44
CA PHE A 248 -5.75 -2.11 8.18
C PHE A 248 -5.75 -1.35 6.85
N GLU A 249 -4.57 -1.01 6.32
CA GLU A 249 -4.46 -0.41 4.99
C GLU A 249 -4.63 -1.43 3.87
N SER A 250 -4.16 -2.67 4.06
CA SER A 250 -4.01 -3.63 2.98
C SER A 250 -5.07 -4.74 2.96
N VAL A 251 -5.74 -5.01 4.09
CA VAL A 251 -6.79 -6.03 4.21
C VAL A 251 -8.16 -5.35 4.18
N LEU A 252 -9.09 -5.91 3.40
CA LEU A 252 -10.46 -5.38 3.29
C LEU A 252 -11.16 -5.40 4.65
N ASP A 253 -11.80 -4.27 4.99
CA ASP A 253 -12.43 -4.03 6.30
C ASP A 253 -13.45 -5.10 6.70
N THR A 254 -14.17 -5.69 5.75
CA THR A 254 -15.21 -6.71 6.02
C THR A 254 -14.61 -8.00 6.58
N THR A 255 -13.48 -8.46 6.04
CA THR A 255 -12.82 -9.69 6.48
C THR A 255 -12.24 -9.50 7.88
N LEU A 256 -11.59 -8.35 8.08
CA LEU A 256 -10.93 -8.05 9.33
C LEU A 256 -11.92 -7.78 10.48
N ALA A 257 -13.12 -7.27 10.18
CA ALA A 257 -14.17 -7.04 11.19
C ALA A 257 -14.74 -8.34 11.73
N ASP A 258 -14.96 -9.31 10.84
CA ASP A 258 -15.41 -10.65 11.22
C ASP A 258 -14.35 -11.37 12.07
N ASP A 259 -13.07 -11.30 11.66
CA ASP A 259 -11.99 -12.01 12.36
C ASP A 259 -11.62 -11.37 13.71
N LEU A 260 -11.67 -10.03 13.81
CA LEU A 260 -11.33 -9.30 15.03
C LEU A 260 -12.53 -9.09 15.96
N GLN A 261 -13.72 -9.62 15.66
CA GLN A 261 -14.98 -9.37 16.37
C GLN A 261 -14.89 -9.47 17.91
N THR A 262 -13.93 -10.23 18.44
CA THR A 262 -13.69 -10.40 19.88
C THR A 262 -12.90 -9.26 20.55
N LEU A 263 -12.22 -8.43 19.76
CA LEU A 263 -11.48 -7.24 20.19
C LEU A 263 -12.18 -5.93 19.81
N THR A 264 -13.15 -6.00 18.90
CA THR A 264 -13.85 -4.84 18.35
C THR A 264 -15.19 -4.62 19.09
N PRO A 265 -15.43 -3.44 19.70
CA PRO A 265 -16.77 -3.02 20.07
C PRO A 265 -17.78 -3.18 18.92
N GLU A 266 -19.03 -3.52 19.22
CA GLU A 266 -20.10 -3.69 18.21
C GLU A 266 -20.27 -2.46 17.29
N THR A 267 -19.88 -1.27 17.74
CA THR A 267 -19.92 -0.03 16.96
C THR A 267 -18.94 -0.02 15.77
N TRP A 268 -17.89 -0.86 15.78
CA TRP A 268 -16.94 -0.97 14.67
C TRP A 268 -17.57 -1.60 13.42
N ASN A 269 -18.60 -2.43 13.60
CA ASN A 269 -19.33 -3.04 12.49
C ASN A 269 -20.11 -2.00 11.67
N SER A 270 -20.42 -0.84 12.25
CA SER A 270 -21.11 0.27 11.59
C SER A 270 -20.20 1.42 11.17
N GLU A 271 -19.07 1.63 11.85
CA GLU A 271 -18.14 2.76 11.62
C GLU A 271 -16.84 2.35 10.91
N GLY A 272 -16.53 1.06 10.79
CA GLY A 272 -15.26 0.59 10.26
C GLY A 272 -14.14 0.61 11.31
N ILE A 273 -13.27 -0.40 11.30
CA ILE A 273 -12.27 -0.62 12.34
C ILE A 273 -11.27 0.54 12.41
N ARG A 274 -10.90 1.12 11.26
CA ARG A 274 -9.89 2.17 11.16
C ARG A 274 -10.37 3.54 11.70
N ASP A 275 -11.67 3.82 11.65
CA ASP A 275 -12.26 5.07 12.16
C ASP A 275 -12.31 5.10 13.68
N PHE A 276 -12.57 3.94 14.29
CA PHE A 276 -12.49 3.77 15.73
C PHE A 276 -11.10 4.11 16.29
N TRP A 277 -10.06 3.57 15.64
CA TRP A 277 -8.67 3.75 16.01
C TRP A 277 -8.21 5.23 15.92
N LYS A 278 -8.85 6.07 15.09
CA LYS A 278 -8.49 7.49 14.94
C LYS A 278 -9.44 8.48 15.65
N SER A 279 -10.45 8.02 16.38
CA SER A 279 -11.50 8.90 16.96
C SER A 279 -11.08 9.72 18.19
N ARG A 280 -9.85 10.29 18.28
CA ARG A 280 -9.27 11.00 19.45
C ARG A 280 -10.09 12.17 20.05
N GLU A 281 -11.27 12.47 19.51
CA GLU A 281 -12.09 13.63 19.84
C GLU A 281 -13.52 13.29 20.31
N ALA A 282 -13.93 12.01 20.37
CA ALA A 282 -15.28 11.63 20.82
C ALA A 282 -15.43 11.40 22.34
N ALA A 283 -14.36 11.56 23.13
CA ALA A 283 -14.36 11.30 24.58
C ALA A 283 -14.99 9.94 24.95
N ASN A 284 -14.64 8.91 24.19
CA ASN A 284 -15.08 7.54 24.40
C ASN A 284 -13.87 6.74 24.92
N ASP A 285 -14.01 6.04 26.05
CA ASP A 285 -12.94 5.35 26.80
C ASP A 285 -12.25 4.20 26.03
N SER A 286 -12.64 4.02 24.77
CA SER A 286 -12.20 3.00 23.83
C SER A 286 -11.08 3.50 22.90
N LEU A 287 -10.83 4.82 22.90
CA LEU A 287 -9.69 5.51 22.25
C LEU A 287 -8.34 5.33 22.91
N ASP A 288 -8.38 4.72 24.07
CA ASP A 288 -7.27 4.61 24.95
C ASP A 288 -6.18 3.74 24.33
N VAL A 289 -6.50 2.79 23.45
CA VAL A 289 -5.51 1.83 22.95
C VAL A 289 -4.49 2.46 21.98
N ILE A 290 -4.83 3.44 21.13
CA ILE A 290 -3.81 4.13 20.29
C ILE A 290 -3.02 5.19 21.04
N ALA A 291 -3.67 5.94 21.94
CA ALA A 291 -2.95 6.83 22.85
C ALA A 291 -2.00 6.05 23.78
N GLN A 292 -2.41 4.84 24.17
CA GLN A 292 -1.62 3.86 24.90
C GLN A 292 -0.45 3.32 24.05
N LEU A 293 -0.67 2.93 22.79
CA LEU A 293 0.38 2.41 21.91
C LEU A 293 1.44 3.44 21.53
N GLN A 294 1.05 4.71 21.42
CA GLN A 294 1.95 5.81 21.07
C GLN A 294 2.67 6.45 22.26
N ASP A 295 2.14 6.30 23.48
CA ASP A 295 2.68 6.90 24.69
C ASP A 295 2.94 5.76 25.69
N ASP A 296 4.20 5.33 25.80
CA ASP A 296 4.77 4.24 26.65
C ASP A 296 4.49 4.40 28.17
N THR A 297 3.51 5.24 28.55
CA THR A 297 3.28 5.78 29.88
C THR A 297 2.14 5.13 30.66
N TYR A 298 1.44 4.12 30.14
CA TYR A 298 0.33 3.46 30.86
C TYR A 298 0.30 1.92 30.76
N ASP A 299 -0.06 1.27 31.88
CA ASP A 299 -0.10 -0.20 32.06
C ASP A 299 -1.03 -0.97 31.08
N ASN A 300 -1.94 -0.27 30.37
CA ASN A 300 -2.95 -0.88 29.50
C ASN A 300 -2.49 -1.10 28.05
N THR A 301 -1.48 -0.37 27.57
CA THR A 301 -0.89 -0.54 26.23
C THR A 301 -0.40 -1.96 26.00
N ALA A 302 0.37 -2.46 26.96
CA ALA A 302 0.96 -3.78 26.89
C ALA A 302 -0.12 -4.87 26.81
N LEU A 303 -1.28 -4.68 27.44
CA LEU A 303 -2.39 -5.64 27.38
C LEU A 303 -3.06 -5.65 26.00
N ALA A 304 -3.19 -4.49 25.36
CA ALA A 304 -3.74 -4.40 24.02
C ALA A 304 -2.83 -5.05 22.97
N ILE A 305 -1.52 -4.75 22.98
CA ILE A 305 -0.55 -5.39 22.05
C ILE A 305 -0.58 -6.92 22.21
N LYS A 306 -0.56 -7.41 23.46
CA LYS A 306 -0.60 -8.85 23.78
C LYS A 306 -1.81 -9.58 23.22
N ARG A 307 -2.91 -8.88 22.95
CA ARG A 307 -4.12 -9.45 22.38
C ARG A 307 -4.21 -9.24 20.88
N MET A 308 -3.86 -8.05 20.41
CA MET A 308 -4.05 -7.63 19.04
C MET A 308 -3.09 -8.33 18.07
N ILE A 309 -1.79 -8.34 18.35
CA ILE A 309 -0.80 -8.90 17.41
C ILE A 309 -1.04 -10.41 17.15
N PRO A 310 -1.29 -11.26 18.17
CA PRO A 310 -1.63 -12.66 17.91
C PRO A 310 -2.90 -12.84 17.08
N GLN A 311 -3.95 -12.04 17.30
CA GLN A 311 -5.18 -12.14 16.51
C GLN A 311 -4.98 -11.68 15.07
N LEU A 312 -4.24 -10.60 14.84
CA LEU A 312 -3.86 -10.19 13.48
C LEU A 312 -3.05 -11.29 12.78
N ALA A 313 -2.18 -11.99 13.50
CA ALA A 313 -1.42 -13.12 12.97
C ALA A 313 -2.28 -14.36 12.65
N ASP A 314 -3.42 -14.51 13.33
CA ASP A 314 -4.41 -15.54 13.03
C ASP A 314 -5.27 -15.16 11.80
N SER A 315 -5.63 -13.88 11.65
CA SER A 315 -6.39 -13.36 10.51
C SER A 315 -5.59 -13.33 9.21
N LEU A 316 -4.30 -12.97 9.28
CA LEU A 316 -3.40 -12.90 8.13
C LEU A 316 -2.20 -13.83 8.36
N PRO A 317 -2.29 -15.11 7.95
CA PRO A 317 -1.20 -16.07 8.13
C PRO A 317 0.11 -15.64 7.45
N ALA A 318 1.24 -16.10 7.97
CA ALA A 318 2.57 -15.76 7.46
C ALA A 318 2.77 -16.03 5.95
N ASP A 319 2.06 -17.02 5.38
CA ASP A 319 2.15 -17.36 3.96
C ASP A 319 1.60 -16.26 3.03
N ASP A 320 0.70 -15.41 3.52
CA ASP A 320 0.10 -14.29 2.78
C ASP A 320 0.62 -12.92 3.23
N LEU A 321 1.37 -12.87 4.33
CA LEU A 321 1.85 -11.64 4.96
C LEU A 321 2.58 -10.72 3.98
N TYR A 322 3.58 -11.25 3.26
CA TYR A 322 4.36 -10.46 2.30
C TYR A 322 3.53 -10.04 1.08
N SER A 323 2.67 -10.93 0.57
CA SER A 323 1.85 -10.64 -0.61
C SER A 323 0.78 -9.59 -0.35
N SER A 324 0.28 -9.50 0.89
CA SER A 324 -0.75 -8.54 1.27
C SER A 324 -0.14 -7.22 1.72
N LEU A 325 0.87 -7.25 2.59
CA LEU A 325 1.38 -6.04 3.25
C LEU A 325 2.60 -5.41 2.56
N GLY A 326 3.26 -6.13 1.65
CA GLY A 326 4.54 -5.71 1.09
C GLY A 326 5.56 -5.47 2.21
N MET A 327 6.27 -4.34 2.15
CA MET A 327 7.30 -3.99 3.14
C MET A 327 6.76 -3.90 4.59
N GLY A 328 5.48 -3.60 4.79
CA GLY A 328 4.85 -3.56 6.12
C GLY A 328 4.83 -4.93 6.84
N ALA A 329 5.08 -6.02 6.13
CA ALA A 329 5.30 -7.34 6.72
C ALA A 329 6.43 -7.32 7.76
N ARG A 330 7.50 -6.55 7.53
CA ARG A 330 8.66 -6.47 8.41
C ARG A 330 8.29 -5.91 9.79
N ASP A 331 7.40 -4.92 9.84
CA ASP A 331 6.90 -4.33 11.09
C ASP A 331 6.08 -5.35 11.89
N CYS A 332 5.28 -6.17 11.21
CA CYS A 332 4.51 -7.24 11.85
C CYS A 332 5.39 -8.36 12.41
N LEU A 333 6.42 -8.76 11.67
CA LEU A 333 7.40 -9.74 12.15
C LEU A 333 8.23 -9.20 13.33
N GLN A 334 8.61 -7.91 13.28
CA GLN A 334 9.28 -7.25 14.39
C GLN A 334 8.39 -7.19 15.63
N ALA A 335 7.12 -6.80 15.47
CA ALA A 335 6.15 -6.79 16.56
C ALA A 335 5.99 -8.18 17.19
N ALA A 336 5.88 -9.23 16.37
CA ALA A 336 5.79 -10.62 16.83
C ALA A 336 7.06 -11.06 17.59
N SER A 337 8.25 -10.77 17.06
CA SER A 337 9.53 -11.09 17.69
C SER A 337 9.71 -10.39 19.03
N ARG A 338 9.42 -9.08 19.09
CA ARG A 338 9.50 -8.27 20.30
C ARG A 338 8.48 -8.72 21.35
N LEU A 339 7.26 -9.06 20.93
CA LEU A 339 6.23 -9.53 21.83
C LEU A 339 6.61 -10.86 22.52
N ASP A 340 7.25 -11.78 21.80
CA ASP A 340 7.77 -13.01 22.40
C ASP A 340 8.95 -12.71 23.34
N ASN A 341 9.94 -11.94 22.89
CA ASN A 341 11.16 -11.68 23.65
C ASN A 341 10.93 -10.84 24.92
N GLU A 342 10.06 -9.84 24.87
CA GLU A 342 9.87 -8.88 25.96
C GLU A 342 8.72 -9.27 26.89
N MET A 343 7.73 -10.00 26.37
CA MET A 343 6.48 -10.28 27.09
C MET A 343 6.13 -11.78 27.18
N GLY A 344 6.87 -12.67 26.49
CA GLY A 344 6.63 -14.11 26.48
C GLY A 344 5.32 -14.52 25.81
N VAL A 345 4.80 -13.70 24.89
CA VAL A 345 3.52 -13.95 24.19
C VAL A 345 3.81 -14.31 22.74
N GLN A 346 3.33 -15.47 22.31
CA GLN A 346 3.54 -16.00 20.97
C GLN A 346 2.51 -15.47 19.97
N SER A 347 2.95 -15.06 18.79
CA SER A 347 2.11 -14.61 17.66
C SER A 347 2.06 -15.64 16.53
N GLY A 348 2.00 -16.92 16.89
CA GLY A 348 1.78 -18.02 15.93
C GLY A 348 2.76 -18.04 14.76
N SER A 349 2.20 -18.06 13.54
CA SER A 349 2.96 -18.20 12.30
C SER A 349 3.93 -17.04 12.05
N TRP A 350 3.59 -15.82 12.49
CA TRP A 350 4.45 -14.65 12.35
C TRP A 350 5.73 -14.77 13.16
N LEU A 351 5.66 -15.29 14.39
CA LEU A 351 6.88 -15.50 15.20
C LEU A 351 7.80 -16.53 14.53
N THR A 352 7.22 -17.61 13.99
CA THR A 352 7.99 -18.65 13.27
C THR A 352 8.68 -18.05 12.05
N GLU A 353 8.01 -17.12 11.36
CA GLU A 353 8.55 -16.44 10.20
C GLU A 353 9.61 -15.39 10.58
N ALA A 354 9.39 -14.62 11.65
CA ALA A 354 10.33 -13.64 12.16
C ALA A 354 11.67 -14.27 12.59
N GLN A 355 11.67 -15.54 13.01
CA GLN A 355 12.88 -16.29 13.37
C GLN A 355 13.67 -16.80 12.14
N ARG A 356 13.12 -16.69 10.94
CA ARG A 356 13.76 -17.10 9.68
C ARG A 356 14.39 -15.93 8.92
N VAL A 357 14.03 -14.70 9.30
CA VAL A 357 14.58 -13.43 8.79
C VAL A 357 15.81 -13.07 9.60
#